data_AF-A0A1V4JGC3-F1
#
_entry.id   AF-A0A1V4JGC3-F1
#
_cell.length_a   1.000
_cell.length_b   1.000
_cell.length_c   1.000
_cell.angle_alpha   90.00
_cell.angle_beta   90.00
_cell.angle_gamma   90.00
#
_symmetry.space_group_name_H-M   'P 1'
#
loop_
_entity.id
_entity.type
_entity.pdbx_description
1 polymer ?
#
loop_
_entity_poly.entity_id
_entity_poly.type
_entity_poly.pdbx_seq_one_letter_code
_entity_poly.pdbx_strand_id
1 'polypeptide(L)' 'MGGKAVETTRNINKAFGPGTANERTVQCWLKTFCKGDESLEDEEHSGWPPEFDNNQLSAIIKADPLTTT' A
#
# COMPACT_ATOMS: atom_id res chain seq x y z
N MET A 1 -16.25 14.46 -8.86
CA MET A 1 -14.83 14.52 -8.43
C MET A 1 -13.83 14.59 -9.58
N GLY A 2 -14.15 14.13 -10.81
CA GLY A 2 -13.19 14.12 -11.94
C GLY A 2 -12.52 15.46 -12.27
N GLY A 3 -13.29 16.57 -12.36
CA GLY A 3 -12.71 17.89 -12.69
C GLY A 3 -11.66 18.39 -11.69
N LYS A 4 -11.88 18.15 -10.39
CA LYS A 4 -10.92 18.54 -9.33
C LYS A 4 -9.66 17.68 -9.38
N ALA A 5 -9.79 16.40 -9.72
CA ALA A 5 -8.65 15.50 -9.84
C ALA A 5 -7.74 15.86 -11.03
N VAL A 6 -8.32 16.23 -12.19
CA VAL A 6 -7.56 16.69 -13.36
C VAL A 6 -6.74 17.94 -13.03
N GLU A 7 -7.36 18.91 -12.36
CA GLU A 7 -6.69 20.16 -11.97
C GLU A 7 -5.55 19.91 -10.97
N THR A 8 -5.80 19.11 -9.92
CA THR A 8 -4.77 18.74 -8.94
C THR A 8 -3.62 17.99 -9.60
N THR A 9 -3.90 17.04 -10.50
CA THR A 9 -2.88 16.31 -11.26
C THR A 9 -2.02 17.25 -12.10
N ARG A 10 -2.65 18.22 -12.78
CA ARG A 10 -1.94 19.24 -13.55
C ARG A 10 -1.06 20.13 -12.66
N ASN A 11 -1.55 20.51 -11.48
CA ASN A 11 -0.79 21.35 -10.54
C ASN A 11 0.43 20.60 -9.99
N ILE A 12 0.28 19.32 -9.62
CA ILE A 12 1.39 18.48 -9.15
C ILE A 12 2.42 18.29 -10.26
N ASN A 13 1.99 17.90 -11.46
CA ASN A 13 2.91 17.71 -12.59
C ASN A 13 3.60 19.02 -13.02
N LYS A 14 2.96 20.18 -12.81
CA LYS A 14 3.59 21.48 -13.05
C LYS A 14 4.68 21.79 -12.02
N ALA A 15 4.48 21.42 -10.76
CA ALA A 15 5.42 21.71 -9.67
C ALA A 15 6.60 20.73 -9.61
N PHE A 16 6.35 19.45 -9.89
CA PHE A 16 7.30 18.37 -9.67
C PHE A 16 7.80 17.68 -10.96
N GLY A 17 7.27 18.08 -12.11
CA GLY A 17 7.65 17.53 -13.42
C GLY A 17 6.54 16.68 -14.07
N PRO A 18 6.60 16.51 -15.39
CA PRO A 18 5.61 15.71 -16.11
C PRO A 18 5.69 14.23 -15.66
N GLY A 19 4.53 13.64 -15.37
CA GLY A 19 4.42 12.22 -14.99
C GLY A 19 4.54 11.94 -13.50
N THR A 20 4.76 12.94 -12.65
CA THR A 20 4.84 12.78 -11.19
C THR A 20 3.55 12.23 -10.58
N ALA A 21 2.40 12.69 -11.09
CA ALA A 21 1.09 12.24 -10.64
C ALA A 21 0.22 11.79 -11.82
N ASN A 22 -0.49 10.67 -11.58
CA ASN A 22 -1.54 10.17 -12.44
C ASN A 22 -2.91 10.61 -11.89
N GLU A 23 -3.83 10.99 -12.77
CA GLU A 23 -5.20 11.35 -12.39
C GLU A 23 -5.88 10.26 -11.56
N ARG A 24 -5.67 8.98 -11.89
CA ARG A 24 -6.25 7.87 -11.12
C ARG A 24 -5.74 7.84 -9.68
N THR A 25 -4.45 8.12 -9.47
CA THR A 25 -3.84 8.19 -8.14
C THR A 25 -4.40 9.37 -7.36
N VAL A 26 -4.48 10.54 -8.00
CA VAL A 26 -5.04 11.75 -7.38
C VAL A 26 -6.52 11.59 -7.03
N GLN A 27 -7.31 10.91 -7.87
CA GLN A 27 -8.70 10.57 -7.54
C GLN A 27 -8.78 9.66 -6.31
N CYS A 28 -7.86 8.70 -6.17
CA CYS A 28 -7.80 7.83 -4.99
C CYS A 28 -7.50 8.63 -3.72
N TRP A 29 -6.47 9.48 -3.75
CA TRP A 29 -6.12 10.37 -2.63
C TRP A 29 -7.27 11.29 -2.26
N LEU A 30 -7.92 11.96 -3.23
CA LEU A 30 -9.08 12.82 -2.95
C LEU A 30 -10.21 12.05 -2.28
N LYS A 31 -10.43 10.77 -2.63
CA LYS A 31 -11.45 9.93 -1.99
C LYS A 31 -11.07 9.59 -0.55
N THR A 32 -9.80 9.31 -0.28
CA THR A 32 -9.29 9.04 1.07
C THR A 32 -9.38 10.29 1.95
N PHE A 33 -8.90 11.44 1.45
CA PHE A 33 -9.03 12.73 2.13
C PHE A 33 -10.48 13.13 2.37
N CYS A 34 -11.40 12.86 1.43
CA CYS A 34 -12.83 13.10 1.63
C CYS A 34 -13.45 12.23 2.73
N LYS A 35 -12.83 11.10 3.11
CA LYS A 35 -13.26 10.27 4.25
C LYS A 35 -12.70 10.77 5.60
N GLY A 36 -11.87 11.82 5.59
CA GLY A 36 -11.22 12.35 6.78
C GLY A 36 -9.91 11.63 7.15
N ASP A 37 -9.43 10.73 6.30
CA ASP A 37 -8.11 10.13 6.44
C ASP A 37 -7.10 11.02 5.72
N GLU A 38 -6.30 11.74 6.50
CA GLU A 38 -5.26 12.67 6.04
C GLU A 38 -3.85 12.05 6.16
N SER A 39 -3.76 10.74 6.38
CA SER A 39 -2.47 10.05 6.40
C SER A 39 -1.80 10.13 5.02
N LEU A 40 -0.48 10.38 5.05
CA LEU A 40 0.38 10.41 3.85
C LEU A 40 1.26 9.16 3.76
N GLU A 41 1.29 8.35 4.81
CA GLU A 41 2.00 7.08 4.87
C GLU A 41 1.19 6.02 4.12
N ASP A 42 1.89 5.07 3.49
CA ASP A 42 1.21 3.89 2.95
C ASP A 42 0.64 3.06 4.11
N GLU A 43 -0.58 2.57 3.93
CA GLU A 43 -1.18 1.61 4.86
C GLU A 43 -0.30 0.36 4.89
N GLU A 44 -0.07 -0.18 6.09
CA GLU A 44 0.68 -1.42 6.26
C GLU A 44 0.10 -2.46 5.31
N HIS A 45 0.89 -2.88 4.34
CA HIS A 45 0.44 -3.87 3.38
C HIS A 45 0.11 -5.13 4.16
N SER A 46 -1.16 -5.53 4.12
CA SER A 46 -1.55 -6.87 4.50
C SER A 46 -0.86 -7.81 3.51
N GLY A 47 0.35 -8.24 3.89
CA GLY A 47 1.12 -9.20 3.12
C GLY A 47 0.30 -10.48 2.94
N TRP A 48 0.84 -11.39 2.13
CA TRP A 48 0.28 -12.73 2.07
C TRP A 48 0.30 -13.34 3.48
N PRO A 49 -0.86 -13.76 4.03
CA PRO A 49 -0.87 -14.45 5.31
C PRO A 49 0.07 -15.66 5.21
N PRO A 50 1.05 -15.81 6.11
CA PRO A 50 1.94 -16.95 6.04
C PRO A 50 1.11 -18.24 6.10
N GLU A 51 1.36 -19.15 5.14
CA GLU A 51 0.60 -20.40 4.99
C GLU A 51 0.76 -21.32 6.21
N PHE A 52 1.80 -21.08 7.01
CA PHE A 52 2.12 -21.81 8.23
C PHE A 52 2.31 -20.84 9.41
N ASP A 53 1.88 -21.29 10.58
CA ASP A 53 2.14 -20.61 11.85
C ASP A 53 3.61 -20.83 12.26
N ASN A 54 4.34 -19.74 12.50
CA ASN A 54 5.74 -19.78 12.92
C ASN A 54 5.94 -20.56 14.23
N ASN A 55 4.95 -20.57 15.13
CA ASN A 55 5.06 -21.32 16.38
C ASN A 55 5.02 -22.82 16.10
N GLN A 56 4.10 -23.28 15.25
CA GLN A 56 4.05 -24.67 14.79
C GLN A 56 5.31 -25.07 14.03
N LEU A 57 5.82 -24.22 13.14
CA LEU A 57 7.04 -24.52 12.38
C LEU A 57 8.25 -24.63 13.32
N SER A 58 8.33 -23.77 14.34
CA SER A 58 9.37 -23.86 15.38
C SER A 58 9.29 -25.15 16.21
N ALA A 59 8.07 -25.67 16.44
CA ALA A 59 7.86 -26.92 17.16
C ALA A 59 8.30 -28.12 16.33
N ILE A 60 8.01 -28.12 15.02
CA ILE A 60 8.42 -29.18 14.08
C ILE A 60 9.95 -29.24 13.98
N ILE A 61 10.63 -28.09 13.82
CA ILE A 61 12.11 -28.04 13.77
C ILE A 61 12.74 -28.54 15.07
N LYS A 62 12.15 -28.23 16.24
CA LYS A 62 12.65 -28.71 17.54
C LYS A 62 12.39 -30.20 17.77
N ALA A 63 11.24 -30.70 17.31
CA ALA A 63 10.86 -32.10 17.45
C ALA A 63 11.63 -33.00 16.48
N ASP A 64 11.93 -32.49 15.27
CA ASP A 64 12.67 -33.22 14.24
C ASP A 64 13.64 -32.29 13.48
N PRO A 65 14.89 -32.16 13.97
CA PRO A 65 15.90 -31.28 13.38
C PRO A 65 16.41 -31.75 12.01
N LEU A 66 15.97 -32.90 11.49
CA LEU A 66 16.33 -33.40 10.16
C LEU A 66 15.35 -33.01 9.05
N THR A 67 14.28 -32.28 9.39
CA THR A 67 13.28 -31.87 8.41
C THR A 67 13.79 -30.71 7.56
N THR A 68 14.32 -31.01 6.37
CA THR A 68 14.69 -30.02 5.36
C THR A 68 13.52 -29.85 4.39
N THR A 69 12.79 -28.75 4.49
CA THR A 69 11.85 -28.27 3.48
C THR A 69 11.92 -26.75 3.40
#